data_AF-A0A7C3I8E1-F1
#
_entry.id   AF-A0A7C3I8E1-F1
#
_cell.length_a   1.000
_cell.length_b   1.000
_cell.length_c   1.000
_cell.angle_alpha   90.00
_cell.angle_beta   90.00
_cell.angle_gamma   90.00
#
_symmetry.space_group_name_H-M   'P 1'
#
loop_
_entity.id
_entity.type
_entity.pdbx_description
1 polymer ?
#
loop_
_entity_poly.entity_id
_entity_poly.type
_entity_poly.pdbx_seq_one_letter_code
_entity_poly.pdbx_strand_id
1 'polypeptide(L)' 'MPPDPPQSRLTQRQEARTQIAQQIQAGTEFASAEELLRADRAQTRPPPQIETRLQQSIAQEPPPPRPWWKRWLGR' A
#
# COMPACT_ATOMS: atom_id res chain seq x y z
N MET A 1 -1.77 49.60 -12.90
CA MET A 1 -1.02 48.34 -12.78
C MET A 1 -0.59 48.19 -11.32
N PRO A 2 -1.19 47.31 -10.51
CA PRO A 2 -0.60 46.98 -9.23
C PRO A 2 0.33 45.77 -9.41
N PRO A 3 1.60 45.86 -8.97
CA PRO A 3 2.44 44.70 -8.77
C PRO A 3 2.32 44.28 -7.29
N ASP A 4 1.73 43.11 -7.03
CA ASP A 4 1.82 42.47 -5.70
C ASP A 4 2.47 41.07 -5.82
N PRO A 5 3.23 40.64 -4.80
CA PRO A 5 4.61 40.23 -5.01
C PRO A 5 4.81 38.70 -5.09
N PRO A 6 5.92 38.22 -5.68
CA PRO A 6 6.27 36.79 -5.75
C PRO A 6 6.54 36.13 -4.39
N GLN A 7 6.68 36.92 -3.32
CA GLN A 7 7.05 36.43 -1.98
C GLN A 7 5.94 35.63 -1.29
N SER A 8 4.67 36.02 -1.46
CA SER A 8 3.54 35.34 -0.80
C SER A 8 3.40 33.87 -1.22
N ARG A 9 3.69 33.55 -2.50
CA ARG A 9 3.68 32.16 -3.00
C ARG A 9 4.84 31.33 -2.48
N LEU A 10 6.00 31.95 -2.23
CA LEU A 10 7.17 31.28 -1.66
C LEU A 10 6.93 30.93 -0.19
N THR A 11 6.36 31.85 0.58
CA THR A 11 6.01 31.63 1.99
C THR A 11 4.95 30.54 2.14
N GLN A 12 3.87 30.58 1.34
CA GLN A 12 2.83 29.56 1.35
C GLN A 12 3.38 28.16 1.00
N ARG A 13 4.31 28.08 0.04
CA ARG A 13 4.94 26.80 -0.34
C ARG A 13 5.89 26.27 0.73
N GLN A 14 6.55 27.14 1.48
CA GLN A 14 7.35 26.74 2.64
C GLN A 14 6.46 26.24 3.77
N GLU A 15 5.41 26.96 4.14
CA GLU A 15 4.46 26.54 5.18
C GLU A 15 3.83 25.18 4.88
N ALA A 16 3.38 24.95 3.64
CA ALA A 16 2.82 23.66 3.22
C ALA A 16 3.87 22.53 3.33
N ARG A 17 5.14 22.79 2.97
CA ARG A 17 6.22 21.82 3.13
C ARG A 17 6.53 21.54 4.58
N THR A 18 6.52 22.56 5.44
CA THR A 18 6.74 22.42 6.88
C THR A 18 5.60 21.65 7.53
N GLN A 19 4.35 21.88 7.13
CA GLN A 19 3.20 21.11 7.62
C GLN A 19 3.28 19.63 7.22
N ILE A 20 3.62 19.34 5.96
CA ILE A 20 3.84 17.95 5.50
C ILE A 20 5.02 17.32 6.26
N ALA A 21 6.12 18.05 6.45
CA ALA A 21 7.28 17.56 7.18
C ALA A 21 6.98 17.34 8.67
N GLN A 22 6.19 18.20 9.31
CA GLN A 22 5.74 18.05 10.69
C GLN A 22 4.80 16.85 10.84
N GLN A 23 3.90 16.62 9.88
CA GLN A 23 3.04 15.43 9.84
C GLN A 23 3.84 14.13 9.64
N ILE A 24 4.99 14.19 8.95
CA ILE A 24 5.90 13.06 8.82
C ILE A 24 6.77 12.86 10.09
N GLN A 25 7.14 13.94 10.78
CA GLN A 25 7.92 13.88 12.02
C GLN A 25 7.10 13.44 13.24
N ALA A 26 5.81 13.78 13.28
CA ALA A 26 4.85 13.16 14.18
C ALA A 26 4.50 11.78 13.62
N GLY A 27 5.36 10.79 13.88
CA GLY A 27 5.13 9.41 13.43
C GLY A 27 3.71 8.95 13.78
N THR A 28 3.04 8.31 12.83
CA THR A 28 1.68 7.80 13.04
C THR A 28 1.70 6.74 14.15
N GLU A 29 1.00 7.01 15.24
CA GLU A 29 0.77 6.02 16.29
C GLU A 29 -0.37 5.09 15.87
N PHE A 30 -0.18 3.79 16.08
CA PHE A 30 -1.17 2.77 15.77
C PHE A 30 -1.54 2.03 17.04
N ALA A 31 -2.82 1.72 17.22
CA ALA A 31 -3.29 1.00 18.40
C ALA A 31 -2.90 -0.49 18.38
N SER A 32 -2.56 -1.03 17.20
CA SER A 32 -2.17 -2.43 16.99
C SER A 32 -1.26 -2.61 15.79
N ALA A 33 -0.56 -3.75 15.73
CA ALA A 33 0.29 -4.11 14.60
C ALA A 33 -0.54 -4.31 13.32
N GLU A 34 -1.76 -4.86 13.43
CA GLU A 34 -2.67 -5.07 12.31
C GLU A 34 -3.11 -3.75 11.67
N GLU A 35 -3.28 -2.70 12.47
CA GLU A 35 -3.61 -1.37 11.98
C GLU A 35 -2.45 -0.75 11.20
N LEU A 36 -1.23 -0.86 11.73
CA LEU A 36 -0.01 -0.45 11.03
C LEU A 36 0.12 -1.17 9.69
N LEU A 37 -0.04 -2.50 9.67
CA LEU A 37 0.07 -3.29 8.45
C LEU A 37 -1.00 -2.93 7.41
N ARG A 38 -2.21 -2.60 7.86
CA ARG A 38 -3.27 -2.13 6.96
C ARG A 38 -2.94 -0.76 6.36
N ALA A 39 -2.38 0.14 7.16
CA ALA A 39 -1.96 1.47 6.72
C ALA A 39 -0.77 1.39 5.76
N ASP A 40 0.21 0.51 6.01
CA ASP A 40 1.32 0.26 5.10
C ASP A 40 0.86 -0.34 3.78
N ARG A 41 0.01 -1.38 3.81
CA ARG A 41 -0.55 -2.00 2.60
C ARG A 41 -1.26 -0.99 1.68
N ALA A 42 -1.93 0.01 2.25
CA ALA A 42 -2.61 1.04 1.47
C ALA A 42 -1.64 1.98 0.72
N GLN A 43 -0.43 2.16 1.26
CA GLN A 43 0.59 3.06 0.74
C GLN A 43 1.63 2.34 -0.13
N THR A 44 1.92 1.07 0.17
CA THR A 44 2.93 0.26 -0.50
C THR A 44 2.29 -0.61 -1.58
N ARG A 45 2.36 -0.16 -2.83
CA ARG A 45 1.91 -0.98 -3.98
C ARG A 45 3.03 -1.95 -4.40
N PRO A 46 2.72 -3.24 -4.63
CA PRO A 46 3.71 -4.19 -5.10
C PRO A 46 4.21 -3.85 -6.51
N PRO A 47 5.46 -4.17 -6.86
CA PRO A 47 5.96 -4.01 -8.22
C PRO A 47 5.14 -4.83 -9.23
N PRO A 48 4.89 -4.32 -10.45
CA PRO A 48 4.06 -5.02 -11.44
C PRO A 48 4.63 -6.38 -11.85
N GLN A 49 5.96 -6.54 -11.77
CA GLN A 49 6.65 -7.80 -12.06
C GLN A 49 6.22 -8.94 -11.11
N ILE A 50 5.80 -8.62 -9.88
CA ILE A 50 5.32 -9.61 -8.90
C ILE A 50 3.99 -10.20 -9.34
N GLU A 51 3.10 -9.40 -9.94
CA GLU A 51 1.81 -9.87 -10.42
C GLU A 51 1.98 -10.93 -11.52
N THR A 52 2.84 -10.66 -12.50
CA THR A 52 3.14 -11.62 -13.57
C THR A 52 3.74 -12.91 -13.02
N ARG A 53 4.71 -12.80 -12.09
CA ARG A 53 5.32 -13.98 -11.45
C ARG A 53 4.32 -14.78 -10.62
N LEU A 54 3.43 -14.10 -9.91
CA LEU A 54 2.39 -14.75 -9.12
C LEU A 54 1.44 -15.56 -10.00
N GLN A 55 0.98 -14.99 -11.11
CA GLN A 55 0.13 -15.69 -12.08
C GLN A 55 0.84 -16.92 -12.65
N GLN A 56 2.13 -16.79 -13.02
CA GLN A 56 2.93 -17.92 -13.51
C GLN A 56 3.12 -19.01 -12.45
N SER A 57 3.32 -18.63 -11.19
CA SER A 57 3.46 -19.56 -10.07
C SER A 57 2.17 -20.35 -9.83
N ILE A 58 1.02 -19.66 -9.81
CA ILE A 58 -0.29 -20.30 -9.64
C ILE A 58 -0.58 -21.27 -10.79
N ALA A 59 -0.25 -20.88 -12.02
CA ALA A 59 -0.46 -21.74 -13.19
C ALA A 59 0.39 -23.02 -13.18
N GLN A 60 1.51 -23.02 -12.45
CA GLN A 60 2.41 -24.17 -12.32
C GLN A 60 2.11 -25.04 -11.08
N GLU A 61 1.23 -24.58 -10.19
CA GLU A 61 0.90 -25.34 -8.98
C GLU A 61 -0.01 -26.52 -9.34
N PRO A 62 0.31 -27.75 -8.88
CA PRO A 62 -0.56 -28.89 -9.12
C PRO A 62 -1.93 -28.65 -8.45
N PRO A 63 -3.03 -29.12 -9.05
CA PRO A 63 -4.33 -29.00 -8.43
C PRO A 63 -4.33 -29.71 -7.06
N PRO A 64 -5.05 -29.18 -6.06
CA PRO A 64 -5.07 -29.76 -4.74
C PRO A 64 -5.57 -31.22 -4.81
N PRO A 65 -4.96 -32.13 -4.02
CA PRO A 65 -5.33 -33.53 -4.04
C PRO A 65 -6.81 -33.71 -3.69
N ARG A 66 -7.47 -34.67 -4.34
CA ARG A 66 -8.87 -34.96 -4.05
C ARG A 66 -9.00 -35.44 -2.60
N PRO A 67 -10.01 -34.96 -1.84
CA PRO A 67 -10.25 -35.43 -0.49
C PRO A 67 -10.48 -36.95 -0.47
N TRP A 68 -9.89 -37.64 0.52
CA TRP A 68 -9.99 -39.09 0.68
C TRP A 68 -11.45 -39.60 0.74
N TRP A 69 -12.34 -38.82 1.36
CA TRP A 69 -13.75 -39.18 1.54
C TRP A 69 -14.54 -39.17 0.23
N LYS A 70 -14.11 -38.40 -0.79
CA LYS A 70 -14.68 -38.48 -2.14
C LYS A 70 -14.40 -39.83 -2.82
N ARG A 71 -13.38 -40.58 -2.38
CA ARG A 71 -13.12 -41.95 -2.85
C ARG A 71 -13.98 -43.00 -2.14
N TRP A 72 -14.59 -42.64 -0.99
CA TRP A 72 -15.36 -43.56 -0.15
C TRP A 72 -16.88 -43.34 -0.26
N LEU A 73 -17.33 -42.13 -0.59
CA LEU A 73 -18.75 -41.73 -0.60
C LEU A 73 -19.36 -41.45 -2.01
N GLY A 74 -18.67 -41.75 -3.12
CA GLY A 74 -19.22 -41.62 -4.49
C GLY A 74 -18.43 -42.51 -5.47
N ARG A 75 -19.00 -43.19 -6.48
CA ARG A 75 -19.66 -42.61 -7.68
C ARG A 75 -19.03 -41.31 -8.15
#